data_AF-A0A378YNE2-F1
#
_entry.id   AF-A0A378YNE2-F1
#
_cell.length_a   1.000
_cell.length_b   1.000
_cell.length_c   1.000
_cell.angle_alpha   90.00
_cell.angle_beta   90.00
_cell.angle_gamma   90.00
#
_symmetry.space_group_name_H-M   'P 1'
#
loop_
_entity.id
_entity.type
_entity.pdbx_description
1 polymer ?
#
loop_
_entity_poly.entity_id
_entity_poly.type
_entity_poly.pdbx_seq_one_letter_code
_entity_poly.pdbx_strand_id
1 'polypeptide(L)'
;MGQQFPSPAGWSPPGTQFTSGSATSRSVTGVVAGLVMTPIGIALAANGGLDIRYWVIVGAVTDRFTASVQIIVGSLLLMLVAVLAAYSPLGTMVASLVWGVFPGVLHLLFPDDTFRLIGDLPLISSEMTVALHAWVTYGFALISGFMLLGAGIVGALLRR
;
A
#
# COMPACT_ATOMS: atom_id res chain seq x y z
N MET A 1 1.03 29.18 46.55
CA MET A 1 0.38 27.91 46.16
C MET A 1 -0.92 28.27 45.45
N GLY A 2 -0.96 28.20 44.12
CA GLY A 2 -2.14 28.61 43.34
C GLY A 2 -3.25 27.58 43.48
N GLN A 3 -4.43 28.02 43.92
CA GLN A 3 -5.61 27.18 44.03
C GLN A 3 -6.04 26.73 42.62
N GLN A 4 -5.78 25.47 42.27
CA GLN A 4 -6.35 24.86 41.07
C GLN A 4 -7.81 24.54 41.36
N PHE A 5 -8.72 25.32 40.76
CA PHE A 5 -10.15 25.03 40.82
C PHE A 5 -10.43 23.74 40.03
N PRO A 6 -11.02 22.71 40.65
CA PRO A 6 -11.45 21.52 39.92
C PRO A 6 -12.54 21.93 38.94
N SER A 7 -12.33 21.62 37.66
CA SER A 7 -13.32 21.89 36.62
C SER A 7 -14.55 21.00 36.85
N PRO A 8 -15.78 21.52 36.70
CA PRO A 8 -17.00 20.71 36.84
C PRO A 8 -17.01 19.48 35.92
N ALA A 9 -17.60 18.38 36.37
CA ALA A 9 -17.75 17.18 35.55
C ALA A 9 -18.52 17.51 34.25
N GLY A 10 -17.87 17.30 33.10
CA GLY A 10 -18.40 17.65 31.78
C GLY A 10 -17.96 19.01 31.24
N TRP A 11 -17.18 19.78 31.99
CA TRP A 11 -16.60 21.03 31.49
C TRP A 11 -15.38 20.74 30.61
N SER A 12 -15.47 21.11 29.33
CA SER A 12 -14.33 21.14 28.40
C SER A 12 -13.95 22.59 28.15
N PRO A 13 -12.65 22.98 28.24
CA PRO A 13 -12.22 24.33 27.93
C PRO A 13 -12.68 24.76 26.52
N PRO A 14 -13.19 25.99 26.34
CA PRO A 14 -13.45 26.53 25.00
C PRO A 14 -12.14 26.50 24.21
N GLY A 15 -12.09 25.70 23.13
CA GLY A 15 -10.89 25.53 22.30
C GLY A 15 -10.42 24.09 22.11
N THR A 16 -10.84 23.13 22.96
CA THR A 16 -10.53 21.70 22.77
C THR A 16 -11.10 21.11 21.47
N GLN A 17 -12.10 21.79 20.90
CA GLN A 17 -12.73 21.48 19.62
C GLN A 17 -11.73 21.58 18.45
N PHE A 18 -10.76 22.50 18.54
CA PHE A 18 -9.80 22.76 17.45
C PHE A 18 -8.59 21.80 17.45
N THR A 19 -8.37 21.05 18.52
CA THR A 19 -7.28 20.06 18.58
C THR A 19 -7.49 18.88 17.61
N SER A 20 -8.76 18.62 17.24
CA SER A 20 -9.20 17.55 16.32
C SER A 20 -8.68 17.69 14.88
N GLY A 21 -8.39 18.92 14.43
CA GLY A 21 -7.91 19.18 13.07
C GLY A 21 -6.53 18.58 12.79
N SER A 22 -5.66 18.51 13.81
CA SER A 22 -4.30 17.97 13.68
C SER A 22 -4.27 16.45 13.50
N ALA A 23 -5.16 15.73 14.18
CA ALA A 23 -5.30 14.28 14.05
C ALA A 23 -5.92 13.91 12.69
N THR A 24 -6.94 14.65 12.26
CA THR A 24 -7.63 14.43 10.98
C THR A 24 -6.71 14.71 9.79
N SER A 25 -5.94 15.81 9.82
CA SER A 25 -4.97 16.15 8.78
C SER A 25 -3.87 15.09 8.61
N ARG A 26 -3.32 14.57 9.73
CA ARG A 26 -2.30 13.51 9.69
C ARG A 26 -2.84 12.19 9.11
N SER A 27 -4.09 11.84 9.42
CA SER A 27 -4.74 10.65 8.87
C SER A 27 -4.94 10.76 7.36
N VAL A 28 -5.43 11.90 6.86
CA VAL A 28 -5.63 12.13 5.42
C VAL A 28 -4.32 12.06 4.65
N THR A 29 -3.27 12.75 5.13
CA THR A 29 -1.95 12.71 4.48
C THR A 29 -1.38 11.30 4.42
N GLY A 30 -1.53 10.51 5.50
CA GLY A 30 -1.08 9.13 5.51
C GLY A 30 -1.88 8.22 4.57
N VAL A 31 -3.18 8.46 4.40
CA VAL A 31 -4.01 7.73 3.42
C VAL A 31 -3.56 8.04 1.99
N VAL A 32 -3.38 9.32 1.66
CA VAL A 32 -2.90 9.73 0.33
C VAL A 32 -1.51 9.16 0.06
N ALA A 33 -0.59 9.27 1.03
CA ALA A 33 0.76 8.72 0.90
C ALA A 33 0.74 7.21 0.65
N GLY A 34 -0.04 6.45 1.44
CA GLY A 34 -0.19 5.00 1.23
C GLY A 34 -0.78 4.68 -0.15
N LEU A 35 -1.87 5.35 -0.52
CA LEU A 35 -2.55 5.11 -1.80
C LEU A 35 -1.67 5.42 -3.03
N VAL A 36 -0.72 6.33 -2.93
CA VAL A 36 0.22 6.65 -4.02
C VAL A 36 1.46 5.75 -3.98
N MET A 37 2.04 5.51 -2.80
CA MET A 37 3.27 4.72 -2.68
C MET A 37 3.06 3.24 -2.99
N THR A 38 1.93 2.65 -2.58
CA THR A 38 1.65 1.22 -2.80
C THR A 38 1.64 0.82 -4.28
N PRO A 39 0.91 1.48 -5.20
CA PRO A 39 0.90 1.08 -6.60
C PRO A 39 2.27 1.28 -7.26
N ILE A 40 3.05 2.29 -6.84
CA ILE A 40 4.44 2.48 -7.32
C ILE A 40 5.33 1.32 -6.86
N GLY A 41 5.23 0.92 -5.59
CA GLY A 41 5.96 -0.22 -5.04
C GLY A 41 5.60 -1.53 -5.74
N ILE A 42 4.31 -1.76 -6.00
CA ILE A 42 3.80 -2.91 -6.76
C ILE A 42 4.34 -2.88 -8.19
N ALA A 43 4.25 -1.76 -8.90
CA ALA A 43 4.69 -1.65 -10.28
C ALA A 43 6.18 -1.99 -10.42
N LEU A 44 7.03 -1.44 -9.56
CA LEU A 44 8.48 -1.72 -9.57
C LEU A 44 8.78 -3.19 -9.20
N ALA A 45 8.12 -3.72 -8.17
CA ALA A 45 8.33 -5.09 -7.74
C ALA A 45 7.83 -6.12 -8.79
N ALA A 46 6.69 -5.84 -9.42
CA ALA A 46 6.10 -6.67 -10.45
C ALA A 46 6.95 -6.68 -11.72
N ASN A 47 7.38 -5.50 -12.18
CA ASN A 47 8.16 -5.39 -13.40
C ASN A 47 9.53 -6.08 -13.27
N GLY A 48 10.27 -5.78 -12.19
CA GLY A 48 11.54 -6.45 -11.95
C GLY A 48 11.38 -7.96 -11.73
N GLY A 49 10.28 -8.39 -11.08
CA GLY A 49 9.96 -9.82 -10.89
C GLY A 49 9.68 -10.56 -12.20
N LEU A 50 9.01 -9.90 -13.14
CA LEU A 50 8.76 -10.42 -14.48
C LEU A 50 10.08 -10.59 -15.26
N ASP A 51 10.93 -9.57 -15.27
CA ASP A 51 12.22 -9.58 -15.98
C ASP A 51 13.15 -10.70 -15.51
N ILE A 52 13.24 -10.91 -14.19
CA ILE A 52 14.03 -12.02 -13.64
C ILE A 52 13.46 -13.37 -14.09
N ARG A 53 12.13 -13.53 -14.15
CA ARG A 53 11.51 -14.80 -14.56
C ARG A 53 11.71 -15.07 -16.04
N TYR A 54 11.56 -14.07 -16.90
CA TYR A 54 11.84 -14.22 -18.33
C TYR A 54 13.30 -14.61 -18.56
N TRP A 55 14.25 -14.05 -17.80
CA TRP A 55 15.64 -14.48 -17.85
C TRP A 55 15.83 -15.94 -17.43
N VAL A 56 15.33 -16.36 -16.25
CA VAL A 56 15.50 -17.74 -15.76
C VAL A 56 14.90 -18.78 -16.71
N ILE A 57 13.73 -18.48 -17.28
CA ILE A 57 12.94 -19.44 -18.06
C ILE A 57 13.35 -19.44 -19.54
N VAL A 58 13.59 -18.26 -20.12
CA VAL A 58 13.78 -18.08 -21.57
C VAL A 58 15.25 -17.84 -21.95
N GLY A 59 16.13 -17.59 -20.96
CA GLY A 59 17.55 -17.34 -21.22
C GLY A 59 17.83 -16.03 -21.95
N ALA A 60 16.86 -15.11 -22.01
CA ALA A 60 16.99 -13.84 -22.71
C ALA A 60 17.93 -12.86 -21.98
N VAL A 61 18.70 -12.07 -22.73
CA VAL A 61 19.61 -11.02 -22.21
C VAL A 61 18.79 -9.82 -21.75
N THR A 62 18.13 -9.95 -20.59
CA THR A 62 17.49 -8.83 -19.90
C THR A 62 18.50 -8.17 -18.97
N ASP A 63 18.44 -6.85 -18.80
CA ASP A 63 19.34 -6.12 -17.91
C ASP A 63 19.09 -6.50 -16.43
N ARG A 64 19.83 -7.52 -15.99
CA ARG A 64 19.74 -8.11 -14.64
C ARG A 64 19.91 -7.07 -13.54
N PHE A 65 20.78 -6.09 -13.76
CA PHE A 65 21.04 -5.07 -12.75
C PHE A 65 19.81 -4.20 -12.55
N THR A 66 19.23 -3.72 -13.65
CA THR A 66 17.99 -2.92 -13.62
C THR A 66 16.82 -3.69 -13.00
N ALA A 67 16.61 -4.95 -13.39
CA ALA A 67 15.54 -5.79 -12.82
C ALA A 67 15.71 -5.99 -11.31
N SER A 68 16.93 -6.27 -10.85
CA SER A 68 17.25 -6.44 -9.43
C SER A 68 17.01 -5.14 -8.65
N VAL A 69 17.41 -4.00 -9.20
CA VAL A 69 17.19 -2.68 -8.58
C VAL A 69 15.70 -2.39 -8.48
N GLN A 70 14.90 -2.66 -9.51
CA GLN A 70 13.46 -2.47 -9.48
C GLN A 70 12.78 -3.29 -8.37
N ILE A 71 13.13 -4.56 -8.21
CA ILE A 71 12.59 -5.40 -7.12
C ILE A 71 12.99 -4.83 -5.76
N ILE A 72 14.27 -4.49 -5.57
CA ILE A 72 14.76 -3.98 -4.29
C ILE A 72 14.03 -2.67 -3.95
N VAL A 73 13.98 -1.73 -4.88
CA VAL A 73 13.30 -0.43 -4.67
C VAL A 73 11.80 -0.63 -4.43
N GLY A 74 11.13 -1.47 -5.22
CA GLY A 74 9.71 -1.80 -5.03
C GLY A 74 9.44 -2.42 -3.67
N SER A 75 10.27 -3.37 -3.24
CA SER A 75 10.17 -4.02 -1.93
C SER A 75 10.42 -3.04 -0.79
N LEU A 76 11.41 -2.16 -0.91
CA LEU A 76 11.67 -1.11 0.07
C LEU A 76 10.53 -0.09 0.16
N LEU A 77 9.87 0.23 -0.95
CA LEU A 77 8.68 1.09 -0.94
C LEU A 77 7.50 0.40 -0.25
N LEU A 78 7.25 -0.88 -0.50
CA LEU A 78 6.21 -1.63 0.21
C LEU A 78 6.54 -1.77 1.70
N MET A 79 7.81 -1.99 2.05
CA MET A 79 8.27 -1.97 3.43
C MET A 79 8.06 -0.60 4.07
N LEU A 80 8.35 0.49 3.36
CA LEU A 80 8.09 1.86 3.82
C LEU A 80 6.59 2.06 4.10
N VAL A 81 5.70 1.58 3.23
CA VAL A 81 4.24 1.62 3.45
C VAL A 81 3.83 0.82 4.69
N ALA A 82 4.48 -0.33 4.93
CA ALA A 82 4.27 -1.11 6.15
C ALA A 82 4.73 -0.33 7.40
N VAL A 83 5.89 0.32 7.36
CA VAL A 83 6.39 1.19 8.44
C VAL A 83 5.47 2.39 8.66
N LEU A 84 4.89 2.95 7.59
CA LEU A 84 3.88 4.00 7.69
C LEU A 84 2.68 3.59 8.54
N ALA A 85 2.40 2.30 8.72
CA ALA A 85 1.31 1.84 9.60
C ALA A 85 1.48 2.31 11.05
N ALA A 86 2.73 2.51 11.53
CA ALA A 86 2.98 3.06 12.85
C ALA A 86 2.50 4.53 12.97
N TYR A 87 2.49 5.27 11.86
CA TYR A 87 2.19 6.71 11.78
C TYR A 87 0.78 7.02 11.25
N SER A 88 0.27 6.22 10.31
CA SER A 88 -1.08 6.29 9.79
C SER A 88 -1.60 4.88 9.48
N PRO A 89 -2.07 4.15 10.51
CA PRO A 89 -2.57 2.79 10.34
C PRO A 89 -3.70 2.70 9.31
N LEU A 90 -4.62 3.68 9.34
CA LEU A 90 -5.71 3.78 8.37
C LEU A 90 -5.21 3.92 6.94
N GLY A 91 -4.14 4.69 6.72
CA GLY A 91 -3.58 4.85 5.38
C GLY A 91 -3.02 3.56 4.81
N THR A 92 -2.28 2.81 5.63
CA THR A 92 -1.77 1.49 5.24
C THR A 92 -2.89 0.48 4.98
N MET A 93 -3.94 0.47 5.82
CA MET A 93 -5.11 -0.41 5.61
C MET A 93 -5.86 -0.08 4.31
N VAL A 94 -6.14 1.20 4.05
CA VAL A 94 -6.88 1.61 2.85
C VAL A 94 -6.06 1.29 1.60
N ALA A 95 -4.75 1.60 1.62
CA ALA A 95 -3.87 1.30 0.51
C ALA A 95 -3.75 -0.22 0.24
N SER A 96 -3.66 -1.04 1.29
CA SER A 96 -3.57 -2.48 1.15
C SER A 96 -4.85 -3.13 0.64
N LEU A 97 -6.01 -2.59 1.05
CA LEU A 97 -7.30 -3.02 0.54
C LEU A 97 -7.45 -2.67 -0.94
N VAL A 98 -7.21 -1.40 -1.32
CA VAL A 98 -7.42 -0.92 -2.69
C VAL A 98 -6.46 -1.58 -3.68
N TRP A 99 -5.18 -1.72 -3.32
CA TRP A 99 -4.14 -2.14 -4.28
C TRP A 99 -3.66 -3.59 -4.11
N GLY A 100 -3.99 -4.25 -3.00
CA GLY A 100 -3.57 -5.62 -2.74
C GLY A 100 -4.74 -6.59 -2.66
N VAL A 101 -5.55 -6.46 -1.61
CA VAL A 101 -6.63 -7.41 -1.31
C VAL A 101 -7.72 -7.38 -2.39
N PHE A 102 -8.21 -6.19 -2.74
CA PHE A 102 -9.28 -6.03 -3.72
C PHE A 102 -8.94 -6.58 -5.10
N PRO A 103 -7.82 -6.19 -5.77
CA PRO A 103 -7.47 -6.75 -7.08
C PRO A 103 -7.16 -8.25 -6.99
N GLY A 104 -6.60 -8.71 -5.87
CA GLY A 104 -6.35 -10.11 -5.61
C GLY A 104 -7.63 -10.95 -5.52
N VAL A 105 -8.63 -10.47 -4.78
CA VAL A 105 -9.94 -11.13 -4.67
C VAL A 105 -10.70 -11.06 -5.98
N LEU A 106 -10.67 -9.90 -6.66
CA LEU A 106 -11.29 -9.76 -7.98
C LEU A 106 -10.75 -10.79 -8.97
N HIS A 107 -9.44 -11.04 -8.98
CA HIS A 107 -8.87 -12.05 -9.87
C HIS A 107 -9.35 -13.47 -9.55
N LEU A 108 -9.52 -13.82 -8.27
CA LEU A 108 -10.02 -15.13 -7.89
C LEU A 108 -11.47 -15.36 -8.32
N LEU A 109 -12.29 -14.30 -8.32
CA LEU A 109 -13.71 -14.38 -8.64
C LEU A 109 -14.01 -14.15 -10.13
N PHE A 110 -13.27 -13.23 -10.75
CA PHE A 110 -13.47 -12.71 -12.10
C PHE A 110 -12.11 -12.52 -12.80
N PRO A 111 -11.40 -13.61 -13.15
CA PRO A 111 -10.06 -13.52 -13.71
C PRO A 111 -10.01 -12.74 -15.03
N ASP A 112 -10.96 -13.01 -15.95
CA ASP A 112 -11.00 -12.37 -17.26
C ASP A 112 -11.30 -10.87 -17.17
N ASP A 113 -12.25 -10.47 -16.31
CA ASP A 113 -12.54 -9.05 -16.06
C ASP A 113 -11.36 -8.34 -15.40
N THR A 114 -10.66 -9.00 -14.49
CA THR A 114 -9.48 -8.41 -13.84
C THR A 114 -8.37 -8.15 -14.86
N PHE A 115 -8.13 -9.09 -15.77
CA PHE A 115 -7.17 -8.91 -16.86
C PHE A 115 -7.58 -7.81 -17.83
N ARG A 116 -8.87 -7.74 -18.18
CA ARG A 116 -9.40 -6.63 -18.98
C ARG A 116 -9.20 -5.28 -18.29
N LEU A 117 -9.52 -5.18 -17.00
CA LEU A 117 -9.33 -3.96 -16.21
C LEU A 117 -7.86 -3.53 -16.16
N ILE A 118 -6.92 -4.49 -16.02
CA ILE A 118 -5.49 -4.21 -16.08
C ILE A 118 -5.10 -3.73 -17.49
N GLY A 119 -5.60 -4.38 -18.54
CA GLY A 119 -5.32 -4.02 -19.94
C GLY A 119 -5.88 -2.65 -20.36
N ASP A 120 -6.98 -2.21 -19.73
CA ASP A 120 -7.64 -0.94 -20.01
C ASP A 120 -7.03 0.24 -19.21
N LEU A 121 -6.03 -0.01 -18.36
CA LEU A 121 -5.38 1.06 -17.58
C LEU A 121 -4.68 2.06 -18.52
N PRO A 122 -5.02 3.35 -18.43
CA PRO A 122 -4.31 4.36 -19.20
C PRO A 122 -2.88 4.51 -18.66
N LEU A 123 -1.94 4.87 -19.53
CA LEU A 123 -0.56 5.25 -19.18
C LEU A 123 0.34 4.09 -18.68
N ILE A 124 -0.06 2.83 -18.81
CA ILE A 124 0.83 1.69 -18.56
C ILE A 124 1.39 1.12 -19.87
N SER A 125 2.65 0.69 -19.87
CA SER A 125 3.26 0.00 -21.02
C SER A 125 2.71 -1.43 -21.15
N SER A 126 2.87 -2.03 -22.33
CA SER A 126 2.54 -3.45 -22.55
C SER A 126 3.32 -4.37 -21.62
N GLU A 127 4.59 -4.06 -21.34
CA GLU A 127 5.43 -4.80 -20.40
C GLU A 127 4.88 -4.75 -18.98
N MET A 128 4.53 -3.55 -18.49
CA MET A 128 3.91 -3.37 -17.18
C MET A 128 2.56 -4.09 -17.09
N THR A 129 1.79 -4.09 -18.17
CA THR A 129 0.54 -4.84 -18.26
C THR A 129 0.80 -6.32 -17.99
N VAL A 130 1.74 -6.95 -18.71
CA VAL A 130 2.10 -8.36 -18.49
C VAL A 130 2.64 -8.58 -17.06
N ALA A 131 3.42 -7.64 -16.53
CA ALA A 131 3.95 -7.72 -15.17
C ALA A 131 2.84 -7.74 -14.11
N LEU A 132 1.83 -6.89 -14.26
CA LEU A 132 0.68 -6.85 -13.36
C LEU A 132 -0.21 -8.10 -13.50
N HIS A 133 -0.39 -8.61 -14.73
CA HIS A 133 -1.07 -9.89 -14.94
C HIS A 133 -0.36 -11.02 -14.18
N ALA A 134 0.96 -11.12 -14.32
CA ALA A 134 1.78 -12.08 -13.60
C ALA A 134 1.71 -11.89 -12.07
N TRP A 135 1.80 -10.65 -11.60
CA TRP A 135 1.72 -10.30 -10.18
C TRP A 135 0.45 -10.81 -9.52
N VAL A 136 -0.69 -10.61 -10.18
CA VAL A 136 -2.00 -11.03 -9.69
C VAL A 136 -2.18 -12.53 -9.84
N THR A 137 -1.76 -13.12 -10.97
CA THR A 137 -1.82 -14.57 -11.23
C THR A 137 -1.04 -15.39 -10.21
N TYR A 138 0.11 -14.89 -9.76
CA TYR A 138 0.92 -15.57 -8.74
C TYR A 138 0.50 -15.26 -7.30
N GLY A 139 -0.60 -14.53 -7.11
CA GLY A 139 -1.13 -14.22 -5.79
C GLY A 139 -0.32 -13.20 -5.00
N PHE A 140 0.69 -12.55 -5.60
CA PHE A 140 1.49 -11.53 -4.91
C PHE A 140 0.63 -10.34 -4.46
N ALA A 141 -0.41 -10.00 -5.22
CA ALA A 141 -1.40 -8.98 -4.83
C ALA A 141 -2.07 -9.31 -3.48
N LEU A 142 -2.55 -10.54 -3.31
CA LEU A 142 -3.18 -10.98 -2.05
C LEU A 142 -2.17 -11.05 -0.91
N ILE A 143 -1.01 -11.69 -1.14
CA ILE A 143 0.01 -11.89 -0.10
C ILE A 143 0.49 -10.53 0.43
N SER A 144 0.90 -9.63 -0.47
CA SER A 144 1.36 -8.29 -0.09
C SER A 144 0.22 -7.45 0.51
N GLY A 145 -0.99 -7.54 -0.04
CA GLY A 145 -2.18 -6.88 0.49
C GLY A 145 -2.49 -7.28 1.92
N PHE A 146 -2.52 -8.58 2.24
CA PHE A 146 -2.76 -9.04 3.59
C PHE A 146 -1.61 -8.74 4.55
N MET A 147 -0.35 -8.79 4.09
CA MET A 147 0.79 -8.37 4.92
C MET A 147 0.71 -6.89 5.31
N LEU A 148 0.40 -6.02 4.35
CA LEU A 148 0.23 -4.58 4.63
C LEU A 148 -1.02 -4.31 5.48
N LEU A 149 -2.13 -5.02 5.23
CA LEU A 149 -3.33 -4.92 6.06
C LEU A 149 -3.02 -5.31 7.52
N GLY A 150 -2.29 -6.42 7.72
CA GLY A 150 -1.81 -6.85 9.03
C GLY A 150 -0.95 -5.81 9.72
N ALA A 151 0.01 -5.20 9.00
CA ALA A 151 0.82 -4.10 9.52
C ALA A 151 -0.05 -2.91 9.95
N GLY A 152 -1.05 -2.55 9.14
CA GLY A 152 -2.07 -1.54 9.47
C GLY A 152 -2.81 -1.87 10.77
N ILE A 153 -3.32 -3.10 10.90
CA ILE A 153 -4.06 -3.56 12.09
C ILE A 153 -3.19 -3.47 13.35
N VAL A 154 -1.96 -3.99 13.28
CA VAL A 154 -1.02 -3.92 14.40
C VAL A 154 -0.71 -2.46 14.77
N GLY A 155 -0.46 -1.60 13.78
CA GLY A 155 -0.24 -0.17 14.01
C GLY A 155 -1.43 0.55 14.67
N ALA A 156 -2.67 0.13 14.34
CA ALA A 156 -3.88 0.67 14.96
C ALA A 156 -4.05 0.19 16.40
N LEU A 157 -3.72 -1.07 16.68
CA LEU A 157 -3.80 -1.66 18.02
C LEU A 157 -2.76 -1.05 18.97
N LEU A 158 -1.53 -0.81 18.51
CA LEU A 158 -0.46 -0.20 19.31
C LEU A 158 -0.71 1.28 19.68
N ARG A 159 -1.72 1.92 19.09
CA ARG A 159 -2.11 3.32 19.38
C ARG A 159 -3.22 3.45 20.42
N ARG A 160 -3.85 2.35 20.81
CA ARG A 160 -4.89 2.30 21.85
C ARG A 160 -4.24 2.06 23.20
#